data_AF-A0A1V2LP21-F1
#
_entry.id   AF-A0A1V2LP21-F1
#
_cell.length_a   1.000
_cell.length_b   1.000
_cell.length_c   1.000
_cell.angle_alpha   90.00
_cell.angle_beta   90.00
_cell.angle_gamma   90.00
#
_symmetry.space_group_name_H-M   'P 1'
#
loop_
_entity.id
_entity.type
_entity.pdbx_description
1 polymer ?
#
loop_
_entity_poly.entity_id
_entity_poly.type
_entity_poly.pdbx_seq_one_letter_code
_entity_poly.pdbx_strand_id
1 'polypeptide(L)'
;MARVMPFRFITRKLKEDKDLRIENSNKYVTHDEILEKNIKGSQLEKFDYYYPKELTNMGLMLQNFKPEFKNQYEMHRKGIWRELLLLPLTIPFALVPLLPNIPGFYLLYRIYCHIKVIASLKFLVLLLKDGHLDYHKVEGITEIYLSSNDAQVRANVINEIDRVSKLQEFAEKDLGETDPNEEKLLISEDVAQELCKAFNDEECTEKLIFAIQQERKHLEEQKATKESE
;
A
#
# COMPACT_ATOMS: atom_id res chain seq x y z
N MET A 1 23.44 0.75 -19.59
CA MET A 1 22.90 0.17 -18.34
C MET A 1 22.76 1.28 -17.32
N ALA A 2 21.54 1.76 -17.07
CA ALA A 2 21.31 2.82 -16.09
C ALA A 2 21.50 2.22 -14.68
N ARG A 3 22.56 2.64 -13.99
CA ARG A 3 22.79 2.34 -12.58
C ARG A 3 21.59 2.88 -11.81
N VAL A 4 20.74 2.00 -11.30
CA VAL A 4 19.63 2.37 -10.42
C VAL A 4 20.24 3.17 -9.27
N MET A 5 19.75 4.39 -9.05
CA MET A 5 20.25 5.22 -7.96
C MET A 5 20.11 4.45 -6.65
N PRO A 6 21.17 4.38 -5.82
CA PRO A 6 21.15 3.63 -4.57
C PRO A 6 20.05 4.17 -3.64
N PHE A 7 19.11 3.31 -3.25
CA PHE A 7 18.03 3.64 -2.33
C PHE A 7 18.53 3.64 -0.89
N ARG A 8 19.28 4.68 -0.52
CA ARG A 8 19.92 4.82 0.80
C ARG A 8 18.97 5.07 1.98
N PHE A 9 17.66 5.14 1.77
CA PHE A 9 16.71 5.61 2.79
C PHE A 9 15.88 4.52 3.44
N ILE A 10 15.77 3.34 2.82
CA ILE A 10 14.95 2.26 3.38
C ILE A 10 15.88 1.24 4.00
N THR A 11 15.76 1.10 5.31
CA THR A 11 16.62 0.24 6.09
C THR A 11 15.84 -0.93 6.68
N ARG A 12 16.55 -2.03 6.92
CA ARG A 12 16.00 -3.25 7.49
C ARG A 12 16.84 -3.69 8.66
N LYS A 13 16.20 -4.08 9.75
CA LYS A 13 16.89 -4.65 10.90
C LYS A 13 17.32 -6.09 10.57
N LEU A 14 18.60 -6.38 10.79
CA LEU A 14 19.09 -7.75 10.74
C LEU A 14 18.55 -8.55 11.93
N LYS A 15 18.24 -9.83 11.69
CA LYS A 15 17.79 -10.74 12.74
C LYS A 15 18.95 -10.96 13.72
N GLU A 16 18.69 -10.77 15.00
CA GLU A 16 19.67 -11.01 16.06
C GLU A 16 19.89 -12.52 16.20
N ASP A 17 21.07 -12.98 15.79
CA ASP A 17 21.44 -14.39 15.88
C ASP A 17 21.92 -14.68 17.30
N LYS A 18 21.13 -15.43 18.08
CA LYS A 18 21.44 -15.74 19.49
C LYS A 18 22.70 -16.59 19.65
N ASP A 19 23.15 -17.28 18.60
CA ASP A 19 24.32 -18.15 18.64
C ASP A 19 25.65 -17.40 18.38
N LEU A 20 25.58 -16.15 17.94
CA LEU A 20 26.72 -15.27 17.78
C LEU A 20 26.62 -14.15 18.82
N ARG A 21 27.52 -14.15 19.81
CA ARG A 21 27.69 -13.06 20.79
C ARG A 21 28.15 -11.78 20.06
N ILE A 22 27.25 -11.15 19.31
CA ILE A 22 27.43 -9.83 18.75
C ILE A 22 26.76 -8.87 19.72
N GLU A 23 27.54 -8.43 20.70
CA GLU A 23 27.17 -7.33 21.57
C GLU A 23 26.74 -6.12 20.73
N ASN A 24 25.54 -5.59 21.00
CA ASN A 24 25.09 -4.25 20.63
C ASN A 24 25.17 -3.89 19.13
N SER A 25 24.29 -4.45 18.31
CA SER A 25 24.19 -4.02 16.93
C SER A 25 22.73 -3.97 16.46
N ASN A 26 22.07 -2.84 16.72
CA ASN A 26 20.98 -2.31 15.89
C ASN A 26 21.48 -2.08 14.45
N LYS A 27 21.87 -3.15 13.73
CA LYS A 27 22.37 -3.05 12.36
C LYS A 27 21.19 -3.00 11.42
N TYR A 28 20.80 -1.78 11.14
CA TYR A 28 19.97 -1.46 10.00
C TYR A 28 20.83 -1.59 8.74
N VAL A 29 20.40 -2.40 7.78
CA VAL A 29 21.01 -2.53 6.45
C VAL A 29 20.13 -1.85 5.42
N THR A 30 20.74 -1.09 4.52
CA THR A 30 20.04 -0.48 3.39
C THR A 30 19.70 -1.51 2.32
N HIS A 31 18.73 -1.21 1.46
CA HIS A 31 18.40 -2.08 0.34
C HIS A 31 19.61 -2.38 -0.58
N ASP A 32 20.46 -1.38 -0.84
CA ASP A 32 21.64 -1.57 -1.67
C ASP A 32 22.64 -2.52 -1.00
N GLU A 33 22.83 -2.42 0.31
CA GLU A 33 23.67 -3.36 1.06
C GLU A 33 23.09 -4.78 1.07
N ILE A 34 21.77 -4.94 1.07
CA ILE A 34 21.13 -6.25 0.92
C ILE A 34 21.49 -6.86 -0.43
N LEU A 35 21.47 -6.07 -1.51
CA LEU A 35 21.85 -6.52 -2.86
C LEU A 35 23.35 -6.80 -2.97
N GLU A 36 24.21 -5.90 -2.50
CA GLU A 36 25.67 -6.02 -2.56
C GLU A 36 26.18 -7.20 -1.73
N LYS A 37 25.63 -7.40 -0.53
CA LYS A 37 26.03 -8.47 0.39
C LYS A 37 25.22 -9.75 0.20
N ASN A 38 24.30 -9.77 -0.78
CA ASN A 38 23.41 -10.90 -1.09
C ASN A 38 22.72 -11.47 0.18
N ILE A 39 22.23 -10.56 1.03
CA ILE A 39 21.58 -10.91 2.30
C ILE A 39 20.23 -11.53 1.99
N LYS A 40 19.99 -12.75 2.49
CA LYS A 40 18.72 -13.43 2.29
C LYS A 40 17.65 -12.87 3.22
N GLY A 41 16.39 -12.91 2.79
CA GLY A 41 15.23 -12.50 3.61
C GLY A 41 15.16 -13.18 4.98
N SER A 42 15.69 -14.41 5.11
CA SER A 42 15.76 -15.15 6.38
C SER A 42 16.68 -14.52 7.44
N GLN A 43 17.62 -13.68 7.03
CA GLN A 43 18.58 -13.00 7.90
C GLN A 43 18.06 -11.63 8.36
N LEU A 44 16.88 -11.22 7.88
CA LEU A 44 16.26 -9.94 8.19
C LEU A 44 15.08 -10.18 9.12
N GLU A 45 14.85 -9.25 10.05
CA GLU A 45 13.64 -9.23 10.86
C GLU A 45 12.43 -9.04 9.93
N LYS A 46 11.45 -9.94 10.03
CA LYS A 46 10.23 -9.89 9.23
C LYS A 46 9.26 -8.86 9.81
N PHE A 47 8.40 -8.31 8.96
CA PHE A 47 7.28 -7.50 9.44
C PHE A 47 6.07 -8.39 9.66
N ASP A 48 5.45 -8.28 10.84
CA ASP A 48 4.20 -8.97 11.12
C ASP A 48 3.07 -8.33 10.31
N TYR A 49 2.36 -9.17 9.56
CA TYR A 49 1.23 -8.78 8.73
C TYR A 49 0.00 -9.58 9.16
N TYR A 50 -0.94 -8.88 9.80
CA TYR A 50 -2.19 -9.46 10.30
C TYR A 50 -3.30 -9.29 9.27
N TYR A 51 -4.12 -10.33 9.07
CA TYR A 51 -5.26 -10.25 8.15
C TYR A 51 -6.44 -11.13 8.58
N PRO A 52 -7.68 -10.74 8.25
CA PRO A 52 -8.88 -11.56 8.44
C PRO A 52 -8.83 -12.79 7.55
N LYS A 53 -8.78 -13.97 8.17
CA LYS A 53 -8.63 -15.26 7.48
C LYS A 53 -9.78 -15.55 6.52
N GLU A 54 -11.00 -15.16 6.88
CA GLU A 54 -12.21 -15.44 6.11
C GLU A 54 -12.46 -14.39 5.01
N LEU A 55 -11.94 -13.17 5.17
CA LEU A 55 -12.17 -12.07 4.21
C LEU A 55 -11.03 -11.87 3.23
N THR A 56 -9.84 -12.41 3.49
CA THR A 56 -8.74 -12.28 2.53
C THR A 56 -7.71 -13.40 2.68
N ASN A 57 -6.88 -13.56 1.65
CA ASN A 57 -5.71 -14.42 1.69
C ASN A 57 -4.55 -13.73 0.97
N MET A 58 -3.34 -14.24 1.18
CA MET A 58 -2.12 -13.66 0.61
C MET A 58 -2.15 -13.59 -0.92
N GLY A 59 -2.67 -14.62 -1.59
CA GLY A 59 -2.78 -14.63 -3.04
C GLY A 59 -3.70 -13.52 -3.54
N LEU A 60 -4.88 -13.40 -2.94
CA LEU A 60 -5.88 -12.38 -3.27
C LEU A 60 -5.37 -10.96 -3.00
N MET A 61 -4.74 -10.76 -1.85
CA MET A 61 -4.13 -9.48 -1.48
C MET A 61 -3.07 -9.04 -2.50
N LEU A 62 -2.17 -9.96 -2.90
CA LEU A 62 -1.19 -9.65 -3.94
C LEU A 62 -1.83 -9.39 -5.31
N GLN A 63 -2.91 -10.10 -5.64
CA GLN A 63 -3.65 -9.84 -6.88
C GLN A 63 -4.28 -8.45 -6.86
N ASN A 64 -4.86 -8.05 -5.73
CA ASN A 64 -5.49 -6.75 -5.49
C ASN A 64 -4.51 -5.58 -5.27
N PHE A 65 -3.19 -5.81 -5.30
CA PHE A 65 -2.17 -4.76 -5.17
C PHE A 65 -1.38 -4.52 -6.46
N LYS A 66 -1.31 -5.55 -7.31
CA LYS A 66 -0.59 -5.49 -8.59
C LYS A 66 -1.12 -4.39 -9.52
N PRO A 67 -2.44 -4.31 -9.82
CA PRO A 67 -2.95 -3.28 -10.72
C PRO A 67 -2.77 -1.87 -10.16
N GLU A 68 -2.89 -1.69 -8.86
CA GLU A 68 -2.78 -0.43 -8.12
C GLU A 68 -1.35 0.07 -8.18
N PHE A 69 -0.37 -0.79 -7.86
CA PHE A 69 1.04 -0.43 -7.98
C PHE A 69 1.42 -0.06 -9.42
N LYS A 70 0.87 -0.77 -10.41
CA LYS A 70 1.10 -0.46 -11.82
C LYS A 70 0.48 0.90 -12.20
N ASN A 71 -0.75 1.16 -11.77
CA ASN A 71 -1.43 2.43 -12.04
C ASN A 71 -0.68 3.60 -11.40
N GLN A 72 -0.33 3.49 -10.13
CA GLN A 72 0.44 4.50 -9.40
C GLN A 72 1.81 4.73 -10.05
N TYR A 73 2.51 3.66 -10.43
CA TYR A 73 3.79 3.78 -11.12
C TYR A 73 3.67 4.58 -12.42
N GLU A 74 2.68 4.25 -13.27
CA GLU A 74 2.47 4.96 -14.54
C GLU A 74 2.00 6.41 -14.34
N MET A 75 1.14 6.67 -13.35
CA MET A 75 0.73 8.02 -12.99
C MET A 75 1.93 8.89 -12.60
N HIS A 76 2.78 8.41 -11.68
CA HIS A 76 3.96 9.17 -11.25
C HIS A 76 5.00 9.29 -12.35
N ARG A 77 5.16 8.27 -13.20
CA ARG A 77 6.06 8.31 -14.37
C ARG A 77 5.63 9.37 -15.38
N LYS A 78 4.34 9.43 -15.72
CA LYS A 78 3.78 10.49 -16.59
C LYS A 78 3.91 11.87 -15.94
N GLY A 79 3.71 11.95 -14.62
CA GLY A 79 3.93 13.17 -13.84
C GLY A 79 5.33 13.75 -14.03
N ILE A 80 6.38 12.92 -13.91
CA ILE A 80 7.78 13.35 -14.13
C ILE A 80 7.95 13.99 -15.52
N TRP A 81 7.44 13.34 -16.58
CA TRP A 81 7.56 13.85 -17.94
C TRP A 81 6.80 15.18 -18.13
N ARG A 82 5.62 15.31 -17.54
CA ARG A 82 4.84 16.55 -17.58
C ARG A 82 5.58 17.70 -16.91
N GLU A 83 6.10 17.50 -15.70
CA GLU A 83 6.83 18.55 -14.99
C GLU A 83 8.17 18.89 -15.70
N LEU A 84 8.85 17.90 -16.29
CA LEU A 84 10.08 18.12 -17.06
C LEU A 84 9.84 18.95 -18.33
N LEU A 85 8.71 18.74 -19.01
CA LEU A 85 8.29 19.55 -20.15
C LEU A 85 7.93 20.98 -19.74
N LEU A 86 7.43 21.18 -18.52
CA LEU A 86 7.07 22.48 -17.99
C LEU A 86 8.26 23.27 -17.43
N LEU A 87 9.34 22.57 -17.03
CA LEU A 87 10.56 23.17 -16.52
C LEU A 87 11.18 24.26 -17.41
N PRO A 88 11.33 24.11 -18.74
CA PRO A 88 11.87 25.16 -19.60
C PRO A 88 11.05 26.46 -19.59
N LEU A 89 9.75 26.37 -19.30
CA LEU A 89 8.89 27.55 -19.18
C LEU A 89 9.29 28.43 -17.98
N THR A 90 9.99 27.87 -17.00
CA THR A 90 10.46 28.61 -15.81
C THR A 90 11.85 29.24 -15.99
N ILE A 91 12.55 28.97 -17.10
CA ILE A 91 13.88 29.54 -17.40
C ILE A 91 13.88 31.08 -17.44
N PRO A 92 12.87 31.78 -18.01
CA PRO A 92 12.84 33.25 -18.02
C PRO A 92 12.89 33.85 -16.61
N PHE A 93 12.26 33.20 -15.62
CA PHE A 93 12.27 33.66 -14.23
C PHE A 93 13.63 33.47 -13.56
N ALA A 94 14.47 32.56 -14.05
CA ALA A 94 15.84 32.39 -13.55
C ALA A 94 16.80 33.48 -14.03
N LEU A 95 16.48 34.19 -15.13
CA LEU A 95 17.32 35.25 -15.69
C LEU A 95 17.15 36.61 -14.98
N VAL A 96 16.13 36.77 -14.14
CA VAL A 96 15.86 38.01 -13.39
C VAL A 96 16.62 37.97 -12.06
N PRO A 97 17.68 38.79 -11.86
CA PRO A 97 18.61 38.66 -10.73
C PRO A 97 18.04 39.10 -9.36
N LEU A 98 16.77 39.49 -9.28
CA LEU A 98 16.14 40.03 -8.06
C LEU A 98 15.35 38.99 -7.26
N LEU A 99 14.91 37.88 -7.88
CA LEU A 99 14.07 36.87 -7.21
C LEU A 99 14.59 35.45 -7.50
N PRO A 100 14.61 34.55 -6.50
CA PRO A 100 14.87 33.14 -6.76
C PRO A 100 13.77 32.54 -7.65
N ASN A 101 14.12 31.61 -8.54
CA ASN A 101 13.17 30.91 -9.41
C ASN A 101 12.29 29.90 -8.62
N ILE A 102 11.41 30.41 -7.76
CA ILE A 102 10.48 29.61 -6.94
C ILE A 102 9.67 28.63 -7.81
N PRO A 103 9.12 29.02 -8.97
CA PRO A 103 8.39 28.08 -9.84
C PRO A 103 9.26 26.91 -10.30
N GLY A 104 10.48 27.17 -10.77
CA GLY A 104 11.40 26.13 -11.22
C GLY A 104 11.86 25.21 -10.09
N PHE A 105 12.18 25.76 -8.91
CA PHE A 105 12.51 24.96 -7.73
C PHE A 105 11.33 24.08 -7.29
N TYR A 106 10.11 24.58 -7.36
CA TYR A 106 8.91 23.78 -7.04
C TYR A 106 8.72 22.62 -8.02
N LEU A 107 8.88 22.84 -9.33
CA LEU A 107 8.80 21.76 -10.33
C LEU A 107 9.87 20.69 -10.10
N LEU A 108 11.11 21.09 -9.81
CA LEU A 108 12.19 20.16 -9.48
C LEU A 108 11.89 19.35 -8.21
N TYR A 109 11.38 20.01 -7.17
CA TYR A 109 10.94 19.35 -5.95
C TYR A 109 9.81 18.34 -6.23
N ARG A 110 8.84 18.70 -7.07
CA ARG A 110 7.74 17.81 -7.46
C ARG A 110 8.24 16.59 -8.25
N ILE A 111 9.18 16.78 -9.19
CA ILE A 111 9.85 15.68 -9.91
C ILE A 111 10.54 14.74 -8.90
N TYR A 112 11.28 15.29 -7.94
CA TYR A 112 11.91 14.50 -6.88
C TYR A 112 10.89 13.67 -6.08
N CYS A 113 9.76 14.26 -5.69
CA CYS A 113 8.67 13.53 -5.02
C CYS A 113 8.12 12.39 -5.87
N HIS A 114 7.88 12.59 -7.18
CA HIS A 114 7.45 11.51 -8.08
C HIS A 114 8.48 10.37 -8.15
N ILE A 115 9.78 10.69 -8.24
CA ILE A 115 10.86 9.70 -8.24
C ILE A 115 10.87 8.91 -6.93
N LYS A 116 10.68 9.60 -5.79
CA LYS A 116 10.63 8.98 -4.46
C LYS A 116 9.44 8.04 -4.32
N VAL A 117 8.27 8.36 -4.86
CA VAL A 117 7.13 7.43 -4.84
C VAL A 117 7.39 6.19 -5.69
N ILE A 118 7.94 6.36 -6.89
CA ILE A 118 8.32 5.23 -7.76
C ILE A 118 9.34 4.31 -7.06
N ALA A 119 10.30 4.89 -6.35
CA ALA A 119 11.26 4.16 -5.52
C ALA A 119 10.56 3.30 -4.45
N SER A 120 9.66 3.92 -3.69
CA SER A 120 8.90 3.25 -2.64
C SER A 120 8.03 2.11 -3.17
N LEU A 121 7.37 2.30 -4.32
CA LEU A 121 6.57 1.25 -4.96
C LEU A 121 7.42 0.03 -5.34
N LYS A 122 8.61 0.25 -5.91
CA LYS A 122 9.55 -0.84 -6.24
C LYS A 122 9.99 -1.59 -4.99
N PHE A 123 10.26 -0.86 -3.91
CA PHE A 123 10.62 -1.47 -2.63
C PHE A 123 9.46 -2.29 -2.05
N LEU A 124 8.22 -1.80 -2.13
CA LEU A 124 7.05 -2.53 -1.65
C LEU A 124 6.83 -3.84 -2.42
N VAL A 125 7.00 -3.83 -3.74
CA VAL A 125 6.96 -5.05 -4.56
C VAL A 125 8.04 -6.05 -4.15
N LEU A 126 9.24 -5.57 -3.84
CA LEU A 126 10.33 -6.40 -3.36
C LEU A 126 10.00 -7.03 -1.99
N LEU A 127 9.47 -6.24 -1.05
CA LEU A 127 9.05 -6.72 0.27
C LEU A 127 8.08 -7.90 0.16
N LEU A 128 7.12 -7.78 -0.74
CA LEU A 128 6.09 -8.78 -0.96
C LEU A 128 6.62 -10.05 -1.65
N LYS A 129 7.70 -9.94 -2.44
CA LYS A 129 8.28 -11.05 -3.21
C LYS A 129 9.31 -11.86 -2.41
N ASP A 130 10.15 -11.19 -1.62
CA ASP A 130 11.35 -11.79 -1.02
C ASP A 130 11.09 -12.40 0.38
N GLY A 131 9.82 -12.66 0.71
CA GLY A 131 9.42 -13.37 1.94
C GLY A 131 9.68 -12.57 3.22
N HIS A 132 9.60 -11.24 3.13
CA HIS A 132 9.91 -10.33 4.23
C HIS A 132 8.78 -10.10 5.24
N LEU A 133 7.60 -10.65 4.97
CA LEU A 133 6.44 -10.57 5.85
C LEU A 133 6.25 -11.90 6.59
N ASP A 134 5.84 -11.80 7.85
CA ASP A 134 5.30 -12.93 8.59
C ASP A 134 3.79 -12.80 8.66
N TYR A 135 3.08 -13.81 8.19
CA TYR A 135 1.65 -13.73 7.93
C TYR A 135 0.87 -14.33 9.08
N HIS A 136 0.12 -13.48 9.79
CA HIS A 136 -0.67 -13.87 10.94
C HIS A 136 -2.15 -13.81 10.59
N LYS A 137 -2.80 -14.97 10.60
CA LYS A 137 -4.25 -15.08 10.43
C LYS A 137 -4.92 -14.68 11.74
N VAL A 138 -5.82 -13.71 11.67
CA VAL A 138 -6.64 -13.33 12.82
C VAL A 138 -7.99 -14.03 12.70
N GLU A 139 -8.30 -14.87 13.68
CA GLU A 139 -9.58 -15.59 13.78
C GLU A 139 -10.57 -14.79 14.63
N GLY A 140 -11.87 -14.96 14.38
CA GLY A 140 -12.94 -14.33 15.16
C GLY A 140 -13.26 -12.87 14.80
N ILE A 141 -12.38 -12.16 14.06
CA ILE A 141 -12.67 -10.76 13.68
C ILE A 141 -13.82 -10.65 12.68
N THR A 142 -14.05 -11.67 11.86
CA THR A 142 -15.12 -11.71 10.86
C THR A 142 -16.51 -11.58 11.50
N GLU A 143 -16.69 -12.03 12.74
CA GLU A 143 -17.94 -11.83 13.49
C GLU A 143 -18.23 -10.34 13.71
N ILE A 144 -17.19 -9.55 13.97
CA ILE A 144 -17.27 -8.09 14.13
C ILE A 144 -17.56 -7.41 12.78
N TYR A 145 -17.03 -7.91 11.66
CA TYR A 145 -17.42 -7.40 10.34
C TYR A 145 -18.89 -7.67 10.02
N LEU A 146 -19.45 -8.79 10.50
CA LEU A 146 -20.84 -9.18 10.29
C LEU A 146 -21.82 -8.46 11.24
N SER A 147 -21.36 -7.90 12.36
CA SER A 147 -22.19 -7.15 13.33
C SER A 147 -22.61 -5.76 12.85
N SER A 148 -22.08 -5.31 11.70
CA SER A 148 -22.39 -4.01 11.08
C SER A 148 -23.88 -3.70 11.07
N ASN A 149 -24.28 -2.49 11.43
CA ASN A 149 -25.66 -2.01 11.33
C ASN A 149 -26.07 -1.66 9.87
N ASP A 150 -25.10 -1.42 9.00
CA ASP A 150 -25.31 -1.11 7.59
C ASP A 150 -25.60 -2.39 6.78
N ALA A 151 -26.82 -2.51 6.26
CA ALA A 151 -27.26 -3.68 5.50
C ALA A 151 -26.46 -3.93 4.23
N GLN A 152 -26.00 -2.86 3.57
CA GLN A 152 -25.21 -2.97 2.35
C GLN A 152 -23.79 -3.46 2.67
N VAL A 153 -23.17 -2.93 3.72
CA VAL A 153 -21.85 -3.38 4.18
C VAL A 153 -21.90 -4.85 4.61
N ARG A 154 -22.91 -5.26 5.39
CA ARG A 154 -23.10 -6.68 5.75
C ARG A 154 -23.20 -7.59 4.52
N ALA A 155 -23.96 -7.18 3.50
CA ALA A 155 -24.08 -7.94 2.27
C ALA A 155 -22.74 -8.04 1.51
N ASN A 156 -21.97 -6.95 1.47
CA ASN A 156 -20.64 -6.95 0.87
C ASN A 156 -19.68 -7.91 1.59
N VAL A 157 -19.69 -7.92 2.92
CA VAL A 157 -18.88 -8.84 3.75
C VAL A 157 -19.24 -10.30 3.45
N ILE A 158 -20.52 -10.65 3.41
CA ILE A 158 -20.97 -12.01 3.10
C ILE A 158 -20.51 -12.44 1.70
N ASN A 159 -20.65 -11.56 0.71
CA ASN A 159 -20.20 -11.82 -0.67
C ASN A 159 -18.68 -12.03 -0.75
N GLU A 160 -17.90 -11.25 0.01
CA GLU A 160 -16.44 -11.41 0.03
C GLU A 160 -16.02 -12.72 0.71
N ILE A 161 -16.69 -13.13 1.79
CA ILE A 161 -16.45 -14.44 2.43
C ILE A 161 -16.70 -15.59 1.44
N ASP A 162 -17.81 -15.53 0.71
CA ASP A 162 -18.15 -16.54 -0.31
C ASP A 162 -17.10 -16.57 -1.44
N ARG A 163 -16.67 -15.40 -1.93
CA ARG A 163 -15.60 -15.27 -2.92
C ARG A 163 -14.28 -15.87 -2.45
N VAL A 164 -13.86 -15.58 -1.22
CA VAL A 164 -12.60 -16.10 -0.66
C VAL A 164 -12.69 -17.61 -0.43
N SER A 165 -13.84 -18.11 0.00
CA SER A 165 -14.07 -19.55 0.18
C SER A 165 -13.97 -20.30 -1.15
N LYS A 166 -14.60 -19.79 -2.22
CA LYS A 166 -14.51 -20.35 -3.58
C LYS A 166 -13.07 -20.37 -4.12
N LEU A 167 -12.30 -19.32 -3.84
CA LEU A 167 -10.89 -19.21 -4.22
C LEU A 167 -9.99 -20.24 -3.52
N GLN A 168 -10.35 -20.67 -2.31
CA GLN A 168 -9.60 -21.71 -1.60
C GLN A 168 -9.86 -23.12 -2.16
N GLU A 169 -11.02 -23.33 -2.78
CA GLU A 169 -11.44 -24.64 -3.32
C GLU A 169 -11.08 -24.82 -4.82
N PHE A 170 -10.96 -23.75 -5.61
CA PHE A 170 -10.71 -23.82 -7.06
C PHE A 170 -9.44 -23.10 -7.50
N ALA A 171 -8.61 -23.77 -8.30
CA ALA A 171 -7.39 -23.20 -8.89
C ALA A 171 -7.71 -22.10 -9.92
N GLU A 172 -7.56 -20.83 -9.53
CA GLU A 172 -7.34 -19.56 -10.29
C GLU A 172 -8.08 -19.28 -11.63
N LYS A 173 -8.86 -20.20 -12.20
CA LYS A 173 -9.30 -20.12 -13.60
C LYS A 173 -10.78 -19.92 -13.84
N ASP A 174 -11.62 -19.95 -12.81
CA ASP A 174 -13.08 -19.90 -13.03
C ASP A 174 -13.81 -19.16 -11.91
N LEU A 175 -13.46 -17.88 -11.75
CA LEU A 175 -14.29 -16.96 -10.97
C LEU A 175 -15.21 -16.22 -11.92
N GLY A 176 -16.52 -16.48 -11.78
CA GLY A 176 -17.58 -15.87 -12.56
C GLY A 176 -17.58 -14.34 -12.53
N GLU A 177 -18.26 -13.76 -13.52
CA GLU A 177 -18.44 -12.34 -13.78
C GLU A 177 -18.97 -11.57 -12.56
N THR A 178 -18.08 -11.20 -11.65
CA THR A 178 -18.24 -10.02 -10.80
C THR A 178 -17.25 -9.01 -11.38
N ASP A 179 -17.67 -7.79 -11.69
CA ASP A 179 -16.74 -6.75 -12.18
C ASP A 179 -15.54 -6.70 -11.20
N PRO A 180 -14.33 -7.11 -11.63
CA PRO A 180 -13.16 -7.14 -10.76
C PRO A 180 -12.80 -5.76 -10.20
N ASN A 181 -13.41 -4.70 -10.74
CA ASN A 181 -13.13 -3.31 -10.46
C ASN A 181 -14.26 -2.59 -9.72
N GLU A 182 -15.31 -3.28 -9.24
CA GLU A 182 -16.30 -2.64 -8.38
C GLU A 182 -15.80 -2.63 -6.93
N GLU A 183 -15.18 -1.52 -6.53
CA GLU A 183 -14.76 -1.28 -5.15
C GLU A 183 -15.97 -1.23 -4.22
N LYS A 184 -15.87 -1.94 -3.08
CA LYS A 184 -16.96 -2.09 -2.10
C LYS A 184 -16.44 -1.88 -0.70
N LEU A 185 -17.26 -1.21 0.11
CA LEU A 185 -16.97 -1.01 1.51
C LEU A 185 -17.32 -2.28 2.31
N LEU A 186 -16.35 -2.80 3.06
CA LEU A 186 -16.49 -3.97 3.93
C LEU A 186 -16.61 -3.62 5.41
N ILE A 187 -16.38 -2.37 5.78
CA ILE A 187 -16.39 -1.90 7.17
C ILE A 187 -17.29 -0.67 7.32
N SER A 188 -18.06 -0.62 8.40
CA SER A 188 -18.87 0.53 8.76
C SER A 188 -18.34 1.20 10.04
N GLU A 189 -18.85 2.38 10.34
CA GLU A 189 -18.37 3.25 11.42
C GLU A 189 -18.57 2.62 12.81
N ASP A 190 -19.64 1.86 12.99
CA ASP A 190 -19.91 1.07 14.19
C ASP A 190 -18.96 -0.13 14.32
N VAL A 191 -18.71 -0.85 13.23
CA VAL A 191 -17.72 -1.95 13.19
C VAL A 191 -16.32 -1.43 13.50
N ALA A 192 -15.96 -0.24 13.00
CA ALA A 192 -14.69 0.40 13.33
C ALA A 192 -14.52 0.63 14.84
N GLN A 193 -15.58 1.07 15.53
CA GLN A 193 -15.56 1.22 16.99
C GLN A 193 -15.40 -0.13 17.71
N GLU A 194 -16.10 -1.16 17.26
CA GLU A 194 -16.00 -2.50 17.85
C GLU A 194 -14.62 -3.13 17.62
N LEU A 195 -14.05 -2.98 16.43
CA LEU A 195 -12.69 -3.44 16.11
C LEU A 195 -11.66 -2.75 16.99
N CYS A 196 -11.68 -1.41 17.07
CA CYS A 196 -10.75 -0.65 17.90
C CYS A 196 -10.83 -1.05 19.38
N LYS A 197 -12.04 -1.31 19.89
CA LYS A 197 -12.22 -1.86 21.25
C LYS A 197 -11.66 -3.28 21.38
N ALA A 198 -11.89 -4.16 20.41
CA ALA A 198 -11.38 -5.53 20.42
C ALA A 198 -9.84 -5.58 20.41
N PHE A 199 -9.19 -4.63 19.74
CA PHE A 199 -7.73 -4.49 19.70
C PHE A 199 -7.15 -3.62 20.84
N ASN A 200 -7.99 -3.12 21.75
CA ASN A 200 -7.59 -2.24 22.85
C ASN A 200 -6.84 -0.97 22.36
N ASP A 201 -7.28 -0.43 21.21
CA ASP A 201 -6.74 0.79 20.58
C ASP A 201 -7.88 1.74 20.20
N GLU A 202 -8.37 2.47 21.20
CA GLU A 202 -9.46 3.43 21.00
C GLU A 202 -9.01 4.69 20.24
N GLU A 203 -7.70 5.03 20.25
CA GLU A 203 -7.16 6.21 19.55
C GLU A 203 -7.30 6.07 18.03
N CYS A 204 -7.24 4.84 17.51
CA CYS A 204 -7.42 4.56 16.10
C CYS A 204 -8.86 4.72 15.60
N THR A 205 -9.85 4.79 16.49
CA THR A 205 -11.27 4.83 16.14
C THR A 205 -11.60 6.02 15.23
N GLU A 206 -11.20 7.23 15.63
CA GLU A 206 -11.51 8.44 14.86
C GLU A 206 -10.86 8.44 13.48
N LYS A 207 -9.61 7.96 13.41
CA LYS A 207 -8.85 7.85 12.15
C LYS A 207 -9.52 6.86 11.20
N LEU A 208 -9.99 5.73 11.72
CA LEU A 208 -10.65 4.70 10.93
C LEU A 208 -12.04 5.16 10.45
N ILE A 209 -12.83 5.80 11.31
CA ILE A 209 -14.12 6.41 10.91
C ILE A 209 -13.91 7.45 9.80
N PHE A 210 -12.91 8.31 9.95
CA PHE A 210 -12.61 9.32 8.92
C PHE A 210 -12.21 8.68 7.59
N ALA A 211 -11.39 7.63 7.61
CA ALA A 211 -11.03 6.88 6.41
C ALA A 211 -12.27 6.26 5.75
N ILE A 212 -13.19 5.67 6.53
CA ILE A 212 -14.45 5.12 6.00
C ILE A 212 -15.29 6.20 5.31
N GLN A 213 -15.41 7.38 5.93
CA GLN A 213 -16.15 8.50 5.34
C GLN A 213 -15.52 8.99 4.03
N GLN A 214 -14.18 9.03 3.97
CA GLN A 214 -13.45 9.38 2.76
C GLN A 214 -13.72 8.37 1.64
N GLU A 215 -13.66 7.07 1.93
CA GLU A 215 -13.91 6.01 0.95
C GLU A 215 -15.37 6.00 0.49
N ARG A 216 -16.35 6.20 1.39
CA ARG A 216 -17.76 6.33 1.00
C ARG A 216 -17.95 7.46 -0.03
N LYS A 217 -17.37 8.63 0.26
CA LYS A 217 -17.41 9.77 -0.66
C LYS A 217 -16.73 9.45 -1.99
N HIS A 218 -15.58 8.76 -1.95
CA HIS A 218 -14.87 8.36 -3.15
C HIS A 218 -15.71 7.43 -4.04
N LEU A 219 -16.38 6.43 -3.44
CA LEU A 219 -17.27 5.51 -4.13
C LEU A 219 -18.48 6.21 -4.76
N GLU A 220 -19.04 7.22 -4.09
CA GLU A 220 -20.12 8.04 -4.64
C GLU A 220 -19.66 8.84 -5.87
N GLU A 221 -18.48 9.46 -5.81
CA GLU A 221 -17.88 10.20 -6.94
C GLU A 221 -17.58 9.28 -8.13
N GLN A 222 -17.07 8.07 -7.87
CA GLN A 222 -16.83 7.08 -8.92
C GLN A 222 -18.13 6.63 -9.60
N LYS A 223 -19.20 6.37 -8.82
CA LYS A 223 -20.52 6.00 -9.36
C LYS A 223 -21.10 7.12 -10.22
N ALA A 224 -21.07 8.36 -9.74
CA ALA A 224 -21.55 9.52 -10.49
C ALA A 224 -20.78 9.72 -11.81
N THR A 225 -19.47 9.46 -11.82
CA THR A 225 -18.65 9.55 -13.03
C THR A 225 -19.03 8.46 -14.03
N LYS A 226 -19.19 7.21 -13.58
CA LYS A 226 -19.63 6.08 -14.43
C LYS A 226 -21.03 6.27 -15.01
N GLU A 227 -21.94 6.93 -14.29
CA GLU A 227 -23.29 7.23 -14.77
C GLU A 227 -23.34 8.38 -15.80
N SER A 228 -22.28 9.19 -15.87
CA SER A 228 -22.17 10.34 -16.77
C SER A 228 -21.45 10.06 -18.11
N GLU A 229 -20.82 8.88 -18.23
CA GLU A 229 -20.14 8.37 -19.43
C GLU A 229 -21.06 7.51 -20.30
#